data_AF-A0A967VH44-F1
#
_entry.id   AF-A0A967VH44-F1
#
_cell.length_a   1.000
_cell.length_b   1.000
_cell.length_c   1.000
_cell.angle_alpha   90.00
_cell.angle_beta   90.00
_cell.angle_gamma   90.00
#
_symmetry.space_group_name_H-M   'P 1'
#
loop_
_entity.id
_entity.type
_entity.pdbx_description
1 polymer ?
#
loop_
_entity_poly.entity_id
_entity_poly.type
_entity_poly.pdbx_seq_one_letter_code
_entity_poly.pdbx_strand_id
1 'polypeptide(L)' 'MLRRVDCTDPEAVNRLMKDTAEHFGHINVVCSLVGGWAGGRDVGETDDVRFDRMLDLNLRSAFYT' A
#
# COMPACT_ATOMS: atom_id res chain seq x y z
N MET A 1 -13.53 -11.75 4.15
CA MET A 1 -14.04 -10.36 4.11
C MET A 1 -13.46 -9.68 2.87
N LEU A 2 -14.29 -9.17 1.96
CA LEU A 2 -13.84 -8.39 0.81
C LEU A 2 -14.15 -6.91 1.06
N ARG A 3 -13.15 -6.03 0.93
CA ARG A 3 -13.30 -4.58 1.16
C ARG A 3 -12.40 -3.81 0.19
N ARG A 4 -12.86 -2.66 -0.31
CA ARG A 4 -11.99 -1.69 -0.99
C ARG A 4 -11.22 -0.90 0.05
N VAL A 5 -9.90 -0.86 -0.09
CA VAL A 5 -8.99 -0.07 0.75
C VAL A 5 -7.95 0.56 -0.16
N ASP A 6 -7.67 1.84 0.06
CA ASP A 6 -6.52 2.49 -0.55
C ASP A 6 -5.28 2.21 0.32
N CYS A 7 -4.28 1.54 -0.24
CA CYS A 7 -3.06 1.21 0.50
C CYS A 7 -2.17 2.43 0.78
N THR A 8 -2.45 3.58 0.17
CA THR A 8 -1.76 4.84 0.46
C THR A 8 -2.39 5.63 1.62
N ASP A 9 -3.53 5.16 2.16
CA ASP A 9 -4.15 5.71 3.39
C ASP A 9 -3.76 4.82 4.60
N PRO A 10 -2.86 5.30 5.48
CA PRO A 10 -2.39 4.53 6.64
C PRO A 10 -3.53 4.16 7.61
N GLU A 11 -4.51 5.04 7.79
CA GLU A 11 -5.61 4.77 8.72
C GLU A 11 -6.55 3.72 8.17
N ALA A 12 -6.81 3.74 6.86
CA ALA A 12 -7.64 2.73 6.22
C ALA A 12 -6.99 1.34 6.27
N VAL A 13 -5.67 1.24 6.06
CA VAL A 13 -4.94 -0.03 6.19
C VAL A 13 -4.95 -0.52 7.63
N ASN A 14 -4.66 0.34 8.61
CA ASN A 14 -4.70 -0.03 10.03
C ASN A 14 -6.07 -0.57 10.46
N ARG A 15 -7.16 0.09 10.02
CA ARG A 15 -8.53 -0.40 10.27
C ARG A 15 -8.76 -1.77 9.65
N LEU A 16 -8.30 -2.01 8.42
CA LEU A 16 -8.43 -3.32 7.77
C LEU A 16 -7.68 -4.41 8.54
N MET A 17 -6.44 -4.13 8.97
CA MET A 17 -5.61 -5.09 9.71
C MET A 17 -6.25 -5.46 11.05
N LYS A 18 -6.74 -4.46 11.78
CA LYS A 18 -7.47 -4.67 13.04
C LYS A 18 -8.73 -5.51 12.82
N ASP A 19 -9.60 -5.12 11.90
CA ASP A 19 -10.85 -5.85 11.59
C ASP A 19 -10.56 -7.30 11.17
N THR A 20 -9.46 -7.52 10.42
CA THR A 20 -9.04 -8.85 9.97
C THR A 20 -8.57 -9.72 11.13
N ALA A 21 -7.71 -9.18 12.00
CA ALA A 21 -7.24 -9.89 13.19
C ALA A 21 -8.39 -10.20 14.15
N GLU A 22 -9.35 -9.28 14.33
CA GLU A 22 -10.54 -9.52 15.16
C GLU A 22 -11.44 -10.62 14.56
N HIS A 23 -11.63 -10.63 13.24
CA HIS A 23 -12.49 -11.61 12.59
C HIS A 23 -11.89 -13.03 12.54
N PHE A 24 -10.57 -13.15 12.33
CA PHE A 24 -9.88 -14.44 12.21
C PHE A 24 -9.08 -14.85 13.46
N GLY A 25 -9.08 -14.01 14.50
CA GLY A 25 -8.37 -14.19 15.77
C GLY A 25 -6.92 -13.72 15.76
N HIS A 26 -6.22 -13.81 14.62
CA HIS A 26 -4.86 -13.31 14.42
C HIS A 26 -4.48 -13.28 12.92
N ILE A 27 -3.33 -12.68 12.61
CA ILE A 27 -2.72 -12.66 11.28
C ILE A 27 -1.36 -13.34 11.37
N ASN A 28 -1.17 -14.46 10.66
CA ASN A 28 0.12 -15.17 10.64
C ASN A 28 1.06 -14.66 9.55
N VAL A 29 0.51 -14.22 8.42
CA VAL A 29 1.26 -13.85 7.22
C VAL A 29 0.58 -12.65 6.58
N VAL A 30 1.38 -11.70 6.11
CA VAL A 30 0.95 -10.55 5.31
C VAL A 30 1.65 -10.64 3.95
N CYS A 31 0.89 -10.42 2.88
CA CYS A 31 1.41 -10.37 1.51
C CYS A 31 1.12 -8.99 0.91
N SER A 32 2.12 -8.12 0.83
CA SER A 32 2.01 -6.80 0.21
C SER A 32 2.07 -6.91 -1.32
N LEU A 33 0.90 -7.16 -1.92
CA LEU A 33 0.76 -7.39 -3.37
C LEU A 33 0.26 -6.17 -4.14
N VAL A 34 -0.21 -5.14 -3.45
CA VAL A 34 -0.67 -3.90 -4.08
C VAL A 34 0.54 -3.13 -4.59
N GLY A 35 0.45 -2.70 -5.84
CA GLY A 35 1.49 -1.92 -6.49
C GLY A 35 0.95 -1.24 -7.74
N GLY A 36 1.76 -0.37 -8.30
CA GLY A 36 1.47 0.35 -9.53
C GLY A 36 2.74 0.74 -10.25
N TRP A 37 2.59 1.12 -11.50
CA TRP A 37 3.70 1.40 -12.39
C TRP A 37 3.49 2.74 -13.10
N ALA A 38 4.56 3.53 -13.17
CA ALA A 38 4.59 4.80 -13.89
C ALA A 38 5.94 5.00 -14.61
N GLY A 39 6.48 3.93 -15.19
CA GLY A 39 7.71 3.97 -15.99
C GLY A 39 7.51 4.49 -17.41
N GLY A 40 8.55 4.35 -18.24
CA GLY A 40 8.55 4.77 -19.66
C GLY A 40 9.14 6.16 -19.93
N ARG A 41 9.79 6.76 -18.93
CA ARG A 41 10.55 8.02 -19.02
C ARG A 41 11.96 7.80 -18.53
N ASP A 42 12.87 8.66 -18.98
CA ASP A 42 14.22 8.69 -18.41
C ASP A 42 14.18 9.24 -16.98
N VAL A 43 15.20 8.90 -16.19
CA VAL A 43 15.28 9.33 -14.78
C VAL A 43 15.21 10.84 -14.65
N GLY A 44 15.90 11.58 -15.52
CA GLY A 44 15.90 13.05 -15.52
C GLY A 44 14.58 13.70 -15.92
N GLU A 45 13.65 12.93 -16.49
CA GLU A 45 12.30 13.39 -16.88
C GLU A 45 11.24 13.01 -15.84
N THR A 46 11.63 12.32 -14.77
CA THR A 46 10.71 11.90 -13.70
C THR A 46 10.59 13.02 -12.68
N ASP A 47 9.43 13.66 -12.65
CA ASP A 47 9.09 14.66 -11.65
C ASP A 47 8.91 14.06 -10.24
N ASP A 48 9.13 14.89 -9.21
CA ASP A 48 9.05 14.49 -7.80
C ASP A 48 7.67 13.92 -7.45
N VAL A 49 6.60 14.52 -7.98
CA VAL A 49 5.22 14.09 -7.71
C VAL A 49 4.99 12.65 -8.16
N ARG A 50 5.48 12.28 -9.35
CA ARG A 50 5.40 10.91 -9.85
C ARG A 50 6.29 9.96 -9.06
N PHE A 51 7.51 10.39 -8.74
CA PHE A 51 8.44 9.58 -7.97
C PHE A 51 7.87 9.26 -6.58
N ASP A 52 7.43 10.27 -5.84
CA ASP A 52 6.83 10.13 -4.52
C ASP A 52 5.58 9.25 -4.58
N ARG A 53 4.71 9.44 -5.57
CA ARG A 53 3.53 8.57 -5.73
C ARG A 53 3.89 7.09 -5.90
N MET A 54 4.97 6.77 -6.62
CA MET A 54 5.43 5.39 -6.78
C MET A 54 6.04 4.83 -5.49
N LEU A 55 6.76 5.65 -4.73
CA LEU A 55 7.26 5.27 -3.40
C LEU A 55 6.12 5.06 -2.41
N ASP A 56 5.13 5.94 -2.39
CA ASP A 56 3.99 5.86 -1.48
C ASP A 56 3.20 4.57 -1.73
N LEU A 57 2.93 4.25 -3.01
CA LEU A 57 2.15 3.07 -3.39
C LEU A 57 2.91 1.76 -3.22
N ASN A 58 4.17 1.68 -3.68
CA ASN A 58 4.89 0.42 -3.81
C ASN A 58 5.83 0.12 -2.63
N LEU A 59 6.16 1.12 -1.81
CA LEU A 59 7.13 0.97 -0.72
C LEU A 59 6.53 1.39 0.64
N ARG A 60 6.09 2.65 0.78
CA ARG A 60 5.63 3.17 2.09
C ARG A 60 4.37 2.45 2.59
N SER A 61 3.48 2.09 1.68
CA SER A 61 2.26 1.34 1.99
C SER A 61 2.49 0.04 2.77
N ALA A 62 3.63 -0.63 2.55
CA ALA A 62 3.98 -1.87 3.24
C ALA A 62 4.33 -1.67 4.72
N PHE A 63 4.58 -0.43 5.17
CA PHE A 63 4.86 -0.12 6.58
C PHE A 63 3.59 0.16 7.39
N TYR A 64 2.40 0.18 6.77
CA TYR A 64 1.13 0.42 7.46
C TYR A 64 0.43 -0.87 7.93
N THR A 65 0.98 -2.04 7.60
CA THR A 65 0.40 -3.36 7.88
C THR A 65 0.95 -3.99 9.15
#